data_AF-A0A496SEL9-F1
#
_entry.id   AF-A0A496SEL9-F1
#
_cell.length_a   1.000
_cell.length_b   1.000
_cell.length_c   1.000
_cell.angle_alpha   90.00
_cell.angle_beta   90.00
_cell.angle_gamma   90.00
#
_symmetry.space_group_name_H-M   'P 1'
#
loop_
_entity.id
_entity.type
_entity.pdbx_description
1 polymer ?
#
loop_
_entity_poly.entity_id
_entity_poly.type
_entity_poly.pdbx_seq_one_letter_code
_entity_poly.pdbx_strand_id
1 'polypeptide(L)'
;SKKRDFKAYGIDLEFTDGALRQIAERAYKRGTGARALVSVCEEVLLPFEKKLPSTSVRRLTVTEEMAEDPEGELERLLREAPVREFEEEFRKEHGIRLRFSEGALRWIEEEAARRETKPEELCRELLKDYGYGLKLVNAEEFEVTEEVLEDPKGYLDRLIKSFYAKASS
;
A
#
# COMPACT_ATOMS: atom_id res chain seq x y z
N SER A 1 -15.26 -20.76 -8.26
CA SER A 1 -15.85 -19.41 -8.44
C SER A 1 -14.91 -18.51 -7.69
N LYS A 2 -14.37 -17.48 -8.33
CA LYS A 2 -13.21 -16.74 -7.83
C LYS A 2 -13.36 -16.24 -6.40
N LYS A 3 -14.57 -15.80 -5.99
CA LYS A 3 -14.84 -15.47 -4.57
C LYS A 3 -14.56 -16.61 -3.59
N ARG A 4 -14.83 -17.86 -3.96
CA ARG A 4 -14.51 -19.06 -3.15
C ARG A 4 -13.02 -19.36 -3.16
N ASP A 5 -12.36 -19.15 -4.30
CA ASP A 5 -10.94 -19.43 -4.48
C ASP A 5 -10.11 -18.45 -3.61
N PHE A 6 -10.40 -17.15 -3.70
CA PHE A 6 -9.82 -16.12 -2.82
C PHE A 6 -10.15 -16.36 -1.34
N LYS A 7 -11.39 -16.73 -1.02
CA LYS A 7 -11.80 -17.06 0.35
C LYS A 7 -11.05 -18.27 0.91
N ALA A 8 -10.71 -19.26 0.08
CA ALA A 8 -9.89 -20.40 0.49
C ALA A 8 -8.46 -19.98 0.88
N TYR A 9 -7.95 -18.89 0.29
CA TYR A 9 -6.70 -18.24 0.69
C TYR A 9 -6.86 -17.24 1.85
N GLY A 10 -8.07 -17.08 2.40
CA GLY A 10 -8.35 -16.10 3.45
C GLY A 10 -8.35 -14.65 2.96
N ILE A 11 -8.62 -14.44 1.67
CA ILE A 11 -8.70 -13.10 1.07
C ILE A 11 -10.16 -12.77 0.77
N ASP A 12 -10.66 -11.69 1.36
CA ASP A 12 -11.99 -11.16 1.03
C ASP A 12 -11.93 -10.37 -0.28
N LEU A 13 -12.80 -10.74 -1.23
CA LEU A 13 -12.84 -10.18 -2.58
C LEU A 13 -14.10 -9.34 -2.80
N GLU A 14 -13.91 -8.06 -3.08
CA GLU A 14 -14.96 -7.09 -3.41
C GLU A 14 -14.68 -6.42 -4.76
N PHE A 15 -15.71 -5.83 -5.36
CA PHE A 15 -15.61 -5.09 -6.61
C PHE A 15 -16.26 -3.74 -6.44
N THR A 16 -15.60 -2.70 -6.94
CA THR A 16 -16.21 -1.38 -7.11
C THR A 16 -17.18 -1.38 -8.28
N ASP A 17 -18.11 -0.43 -8.29
CA ASP A 17 -19.00 -0.22 -9.43
C ASP A 17 -18.24 0.11 -10.73
N GLY A 18 -17.12 0.83 -10.62
CA GLY A 18 -16.21 1.12 -11.73
C GLY A 18 -15.61 -0.17 -12.33
N ALA A 19 -15.08 -1.06 -11.49
CA ALA A 19 -14.57 -2.36 -11.92
C ALA A 19 -15.65 -3.19 -12.64
N LEU A 20 -16.86 -3.25 -12.08
CA LEU A 20 -17.96 -4.00 -12.68
C LEU A 20 -18.34 -3.43 -14.05
N ARG A 21 -18.39 -2.10 -14.20
CA ARG A 21 -18.65 -1.43 -15.46
C ARG A 21 -17.57 -1.74 -16.49
N GLN A 22 -16.30 -1.67 -16.09
CA GLN A 22 -15.17 -1.90 -16.99
C GLN A 22 -15.11 -3.35 -17.47
N ILE A 23 -15.35 -4.32 -16.57
CA ILE A 23 -15.46 -5.74 -16.92
C ILE A 23 -16.61 -5.95 -17.92
N ALA A 24 -17.76 -5.31 -17.69
CA ALA A 24 -18.91 -5.41 -18.58
C ALA A 24 -18.64 -4.84 -19.97
N GLU A 25 -17.99 -3.68 -20.05
CA GLU A 25 -17.63 -3.06 -21.33
C GLU A 25 -16.63 -3.91 -22.12
N ARG A 26 -15.57 -4.40 -21.46
CA ARG A 26 -14.60 -5.33 -22.07
C ARG A 26 -15.27 -6.60 -22.57
N ALA A 27 -16.20 -7.17 -21.80
CA ALA A 27 -16.94 -8.37 -22.18
C ALA A 27 -17.87 -8.13 -23.36
N TYR A 28 -18.57 -6.98 -23.39
CA TYR A 28 -19.43 -6.58 -24.49
C TYR A 28 -18.65 -6.49 -25.81
N LYS A 29 -17.46 -5.87 -25.79
CA LYS A 29 -16.56 -5.77 -26.96
C LYS A 29 -16.13 -7.14 -27.52
N ARG A 30 -16.12 -8.20 -26.71
CA ARG A 30 -15.74 -9.58 -27.13
C ARG A 30 -16.86 -10.39 -27.78
N GLY A 31 -18.11 -9.97 -27.69
CA GLY A 31 -19.20 -10.52 -28.52
C GLY A 31 -19.69 -11.94 -28.20
N THR A 32 -19.44 -12.49 -27.00
CA THR A 32 -19.85 -13.87 -26.64
C THR A 32 -20.88 -13.97 -25.50
N GLY A 33 -21.63 -12.89 -25.25
CA GLY A 33 -22.69 -12.84 -24.23
C GLY A 33 -22.15 -13.06 -22.81
N ALA A 34 -22.93 -13.70 -21.93
CA ALA A 34 -22.56 -13.87 -20.51
C ALA A 34 -21.27 -14.68 -20.26
N ARG A 35 -20.81 -15.50 -21.22
CA ARG A 35 -19.53 -16.22 -21.10
C ARG A 35 -18.34 -15.28 -21.20
N ALA A 36 -18.48 -14.19 -21.96
CA ALA A 36 -17.45 -13.15 -22.06
C ALA A 36 -17.15 -12.50 -20.71
N LEU A 37 -18.20 -12.25 -19.90
CA LEU A 37 -18.07 -11.66 -18.57
C LEU A 37 -17.21 -12.53 -17.64
N VAL A 38 -17.45 -13.85 -17.67
CA VAL A 38 -16.67 -14.80 -16.86
C VAL A 38 -15.22 -14.77 -17.30
N SER A 39 -14.94 -14.91 -18.59
CA SER A 39 -13.58 -14.88 -19.14
C SER A 39 -12.83 -13.59 -18.80
N VAL A 40 -13.45 -12.42 -18.95
CA VAL A 40 -12.83 -11.13 -18.62
C VAL A 40 -12.55 -11.02 -17.12
N CYS A 41 -13.50 -11.43 -16.28
CA CYS A 41 -13.31 -11.42 -14.83
C CYS A 41 -12.18 -12.37 -14.39
N GLU A 42 -12.08 -13.56 -15.00
CA GLU A 42 -10.98 -14.49 -14.72
C GLU A 42 -9.62 -13.92 -15.12
N GLU A 43 -9.52 -13.26 -16.27
CA GLU A 43 -8.29 -12.59 -16.70
C GLU A 43 -7.86 -11.47 -15.76
N VAL A 44 -8.79 -10.63 -15.31
CA VAL A 44 -8.51 -9.56 -14.35
C VAL A 44 -8.00 -10.11 -13.03
N LEU A 45 -8.60 -11.20 -12.53
CA LEU A 45 -8.26 -11.74 -11.21
C LEU A 45 -7.06 -12.68 -11.19
N LEU A 46 -6.69 -13.28 -12.32
CA LEU A 46 -5.67 -14.33 -12.38
C LEU A 46 -4.30 -13.89 -11.81
N PRO A 47 -3.79 -12.68 -12.08
CA PRO A 47 -2.51 -12.23 -11.51
C PRO A 47 -2.56 -12.17 -9.98
N PHE A 48 -3.61 -11.55 -9.44
CA PHE A 48 -3.84 -11.42 -8.00
C PHE A 48 -4.01 -12.79 -7.32
N GLU A 49 -4.78 -13.70 -7.93
CA GLU A 49 -5.00 -15.05 -7.39
C GLU A 49 -3.69 -15.83 -7.25
N LYS A 50 -2.75 -15.65 -8.18
CA LYS A 50 -1.45 -16.34 -8.15
C LYS A 50 -0.49 -15.76 -7.13
N LYS A 51 -0.52 -14.44 -6.90
CA LYS A 51 0.49 -13.74 -6.10
C LYS A 51 0.07 -13.47 -4.66
N LEU A 52 -1.16 -13.04 -4.43
CA LEU A 52 -1.62 -12.64 -3.11
C LEU A 52 -1.57 -13.74 -2.03
N PRO A 53 -1.77 -15.04 -2.32
CA PRO A 53 -1.64 -16.09 -1.29
C PRO A 53 -0.27 -16.15 -0.61
N SER A 54 0.79 -15.69 -1.29
CA SER A 54 2.15 -15.62 -0.77
C SER A 54 2.47 -14.30 -0.05
N THR A 55 1.45 -13.48 0.20
CA THR A 55 1.58 -12.16 0.84
C THR A 55 0.76 -12.09 2.12
N SER A 56 0.90 -10.99 2.84
CA SER A 56 0.12 -10.64 4.03
C SER A 56 -1.21 -9.95 3.71
N VAL A 57 -1.52 -9.67 2.43
CA VAL A 57 -2.80 -9.09 1.99
C VAL A 57 -3.97 -10.03 2.30
N ARG A 58 -5.01 -9.51 2.97
CA ARG A 58 -6.23 -10.27 3.35
C ARG A 58 -7.52 -9.73 2.74
N ARG A 59 -7.47 -8.60 2.05
CA ARG A 59 -8.62 -8.03 1.35
C ARG A 59 -8.17 -7.48 0.01
N LEU A 60 -8.93 -7.77 -1.04
CA LEU A 60 -8.75 -7.22 -2.37
C LEU A 60 -10.06 -6.56 -2.81
N THR A 61 -10.04 -5.25 -3.00
CA THR A 61 -11.13 -4.51 -3.63
C THR A 61 -10.74 -4.20 -5.05
N VAL A 62 -11.35 -4.88 -6.02
CA VAL A 62 -11.06 -4.70 -7.44
C VAL A 62 -11.61 -3.36 -7.88
N THR A 63 -10.73 -2.48 -8.37
CA THR A 63 -11.06 -1.15 -8.86
C THR A 63 -11.17 -1.12 -10.39
N GLU A 64 -11.60 0.02 -10.94
CA GLU A 64 -11.65 0.24 -12.39
C GLU A 64 -10.26 0.13 -13.01
N GLU A 65 -9.26 0.72 -12.35
CA GLU A 65 -7.85 0.68 -12.73
C GLU A 65 -7.32 -0.76 -12.73
N MET A 66 -7.66 -1.57 -11.71
CA MET A 66 -7.29 -3.00 -11.68
C MET A 66 -7.97 -3.80 -12.79
N ALA A 67 -9.15 -3.38 -13.25
CA ALA A 67 -9.83 -4.01 -14.37
C ALA A 67 -9.26 -3.54 -15.73
N GLU A 68 -8.58 -2.39 -15.78
CA GLU A 68 -7.88 -1.86 -16.95
C GLU A 68 -6.48 -2.44 -17.10
N ASP A 69 -5.67 -2.36 -16.04
CA ASP A 69 -4.30 -2.84 -15.97
C ASP A 69 -4.07 -3.73 -14.72
N PRO A 70 -4.47 -5.01 -14.80
CA PRO A 70 -4.32 -5.94 -13.68
C PRO A 70 -2.87 -6.15 -13.22
N GLU A 71 -1.91 -6.16 -14.15
CA GLU A 71 -0.50 -6.45 -13.83
C GLU A 71 0.16 -5.22 -13.20
N GLY A 72 -0.01 -4.03 -13.78
CA GLY A 72 0.54 -2.79 -13.20
C GLY A 72 -0.02 -2.50 -11.81
N GLU A 73 -1.32 -2.71 -11.60
CA GLU A 73 -1.94 -2.53 -10.28
C GLU A 73 -1.54 -3.62 -9.28
N LEU A 74 -1.25 -4.84 -9.74
CA LEU A 74 -0.68 -5.87 -8.88
C LEU A 74 0.73 -5.50 -8.42
N GLU A 75 1.60 -5.05 -9.33
CA GLU A 75 2.95 -4.58 -8.98
C GLU A 75 2.88 -3.44 -7.96
N ARG A 76 2.01 -2.45 -8.20
CA ARG A 76 1.77 -1.35 -7.27
C ARG A 76 1.29 -1.83 -5.90
N LEU A 77 0.31 -2.73 -5.87
CA LEU A 77 -0.22 -3.31 -4.63
C LEU A 77 0.87 -4.06 -3.84
N LEU A 78 1.71 -4.84 -4.51
CA LEU A 78 2.79 -5.60 -3.87
C LEU A 78 3.89 -4.70 -3.31
N ARG A 79 4.18 -3.57 -3.98
CA ARG A 79 5.10 -2.55 -3.46
C ARG A 79 4.54 -1.86 -2.22
N GLU A 80 3.27 -1.49 -2.25
CA GLU A 80 2.64 -0.72 -1.17
C GLU A 80 2.28 -1.56 0.06
N ALA A 81 1.86 -2.81 -0.12
CA ALA A 81 1.29 -3.62 0.97
C ALA A 81 2.19 -3.75 2.22
N PRO A 82 3.51 -4.05 2.08
CA PRO A 82 4.42 -4.07 3.22
C PRO A 82 4.49 -2.74 3.99
N VAL A 83 4.54 -1.61 3.27
CA VAL A 83 4.61 -0.28 3.89
C VAL A 83 3.28 0.09 4.55
N ARG A 84 2.14 -0.26 3.92
CA ARG A 84 0.81 -0.07 4.50
C ARG A 84 0.62 -0.83 5.81
N GLU A 85 1.20 -2.02 5.94
CA GLU A 85 1.19 -2.76 7.20
C GLU A 85 1.92 -2.01 8.31
N PHE A 86 3.07 -1.43 8.00
CA PHE A 86 3.79 -0.57 8.92
C PHE A 86 3.01 0.71 9.26
N GLU A 87 2.37 1.38 8.29
CA GLU A 87 1.50 2.55 8.56
C GLU A 87 0.36 2.21 9.54
N GLU A 88 -0.29 1.05 9.35
CA GLU A 88 -1.35 0.60 10.24
C GLU A 88 -0.84 0.25 11.65
N GLU A 89 0.31 -0.43 11.74
CA GLU A 89 0.99 -0.77 12.99
C GLU A 89 1.36 0.51 13.76
N PHE A 90 2.06 1.43 13.10
CA PHE A 90 2.49 2.71 13.66
C PHE A 90 1.31 3.55 14.15
N ARG A 91 0.21 3.59 13.38
CA ARG A 91 -1.00 4.29 13.79
C ARG A 91 -1.65 3.66 15.02
N LYS A 92 -1.72 2.32 15.09
CA LYS A 92 -2.28 1.62 16.26
C LYS A 92 -1.44 1.87 17.51
N GLU A 93 -0.11 1.86 17.39
CA GLU A 93 0.81 2.02 18.51
C GLU A 93 0.92 3.47 18.99
N HIS A 94 1.03 4.42 18.06
CA HIS A 94 1.34 5.81 18.40
C HIS A 94 0.17 6.77 18.25
N GLY A 95 -0.92 6.38 17.57
CA GLY A 95 -2.07 7.23 17.29
C GLY A 95 -1.85 8.22 16.14
N ILE A 96 -0.75 8.07 15.37
CA ILE A 96 -0.32 9.01 14.33
C ILE A 96 -0.48 8.36 12.96
N ARG A 97 -1.05 9.08 11.99
CA ARG A 97 -1.18 8.60 10.62
C ARG A 97 0.10 8.90 9.83
N LEU A 98 0.83 7.86 9.43
CA LEU A 98 1.89 8.02 8.44
C LEU A 98 1.31 7.89 7.03
N ARG A 99 1.90 8.64 6.09
CA ARG A 99 1.70 8.46 4.65
C ARG A 99 3.05 8.49 3.96
N PHE A 100 3.37 7.48 3.18
CA PHE A 100 4.61 7.46 2.40
C PHE A 100 4.40 8.07 1.02
N SER A 101 5.31 8.93 0.59
CA SER A 101 5.32 9.42 -0.79
C SER A 101 5.70 8.30 -1.76
N GLU A 102 5.29 8.41 -3.04
CA GLU A 102 5.73 7.50 -4.11
C GLU A 102 7.26 7.36 -4.17
N GLY A 103 7.94 8.46 -3.89
CA GLY A 103 9.38 8.53 -3.75
C GLY A 103 9.92 7.66 -2.63
N ALA A 104 9.34 7.82 -1.44
CA ALA A 104 9.70 7.04 -0.27
C ALA A 104 9.46 5.53 -0.50
N LEU A 105 8.34 5.15 -1.14
CA LEU A 105 8.05 3.76 -1.48
C LEU A 105 9.12 3.13 -2.37
N ARG A 106 9.56 3.84 -3.42
CA ARG A 106 10.66 3.38 -4.29
C ARG A 106 11.97 3.27 -3.52
N TRP A 107 12.29 4.27 -2.71
CA TRP A 107 13.51 4.25 -1.90
C TRP A 107 13.53 3.05 -0.94
N ILE A 108 12.39 2.75 -0.29
CA ILE A 108 12.25 1.61 0.63
C ILE A 108 12.44 0.30 -0.13
N GLU A 109 11.83 0.14 -1.30
CA GLU A 109 11.96 -1.07 -2.12
C GLU A 109 13.43 -1.33 -2.49
N GLU A 110 14.10 -0.31 -3.02
CA GLU A 110 15.52 -0.38 -3.41
C GLU A 110 16.44 -0.67 -2.22
N GLU A 111 16.24 0.05 -1.11
CA GLU A 111 17.08 -0.07 0.07
C GLU A 111 16.85 -1.39 0.82
N ALA A 112 15.60 -1.86 0.89
CA ALA A 112 15.27 -3.15 1.50
C ALA A 112 15.88 -4.30 0.70
N ALA A 113 15.80 -4.25 -0.64
CA ALA A 113 16.46 -5.21 -1.51
C ALA A 113 17.99 -5.18 -1.33
N ARG A 114 18.59 -3.98 -1.25
CA ARG A 114 20.04 -3.81 -1.03
C ARG A 114 20.51 -4.39 0.31
N ARG A 115 19.70 -4.25 1.35
CA ARG A 115 19.98 -4.75 2.71
C ARG A 115 19.52 -6.18 2.95
N GLU A 116 18.94 -6.85 1.96
CA GLU A 116 18.33 -8.18 2.07
C GLU A 116 17.35 -8.27 3.26
N THR A 117 16.56 -7.22 3.47
CA THR A 117 15.53 -7.14 4.52
C THR A 117 14.15 -6.87 3.92
N LYS A 118 13.10 -6.96 4.73
CA LYS A 118 11.74 -6.66 4.28
C LYS A 118 11.45 -5.15 4.40
N PRO A 119 10.66 -4.57 3.48
CA PRO A 119 10.28 -3.16 3.54
C PRO A 119 9.72 -2.71 4.90
N GLU A 120 8.85 -3.51 5.52
CA GLU A 120 8.24 -3.20 6.80
C GLU A 120 9.26 -3.26 7.96
N GLU A 121 10.24 -4.14 7.89
CA GLU A 121 11.33 -4.23 8.88
C GLU A 121 12.26 -3.02 8.78
N LEU A 122 12.61 -2.61 7.55
CA LEU A 122 13.37 -1.40 7.29
C LEU A 122 12.64 -0.15 7.81
N CYS A 123 11.33 -0.04 7.57
CA CYS A 123 10.53 1.07 8.10
C CYS A 123 10.58 1.14 9.62
N ARG A 124 10.42 -0.01 10.31
CA ARG A 124 10.52 -0.08 11.78
C ARG A 124 11.89 0.35 12.28
N GLU A 125 12.97 -0.03 11.60
CA GLU A 125 14.33 0.36 11.96
C GLU A 125 14.53 1.89 11.84
N LEU A 126 14.18 2.45 10.68
CA LEU A 126 14.44 3.86 10.34
C LEU A 126 13.57 4.82 11.16
N LEU A 127 12.32 4.44 11.43
CA LEU A 127 11.32 5.31 12.04
C LEU A 127 11.02 4.98 13.51
N LYS A 128 11.83 4.15 14.17
CA LYS A 128 11.64 3.75 15.58
C LYS A 128 11.46 4.91 16.57
N ASP A 129 12.13 6.03 16.33
CA ASP A 129 12.11 7.20 17.22
C ASP A 129 11.00 8.20 16.84
N TYR A 130 10.36 8.03 15.67
CA TYR A 130 9.36 8.97 15.15
C TYR A 130 8.08 8.96 15.97
N GLY A 131 7.68 7.82 16.54
CA GLY A 131 6.47 7.73 17.36
C GLY A 131 6.50 8.69 18.55
N TYR A 132 7.66 8.82 19.21
CA TYR A 132 7.86 9.78 20.29
C TYR A 132 8.12 11.20 19.76
N GLY A 133 9.00 11.35 18.77
CA GLY A 133 9.37 12.68 18.26
C GLY A 133 8.19 13.44 17.63
N LEU A 134 7.29 12.75 16.92
CA LEU A 134 6.09 13.36 16.35
C LEU A 134 5.06 13.77 17.42
N LYS A 135 4.99 13.05 18.55
CA LYS A 135 4.17 13.46 19.70
C LYS A 135 4.67 14.76 20.34
N LEU A 136 5.98 14.98 20.39
CA LEU A 136 6.55 16.21 20.94
C LEU A 136 6.19 17.47 20.15
N VAL A 137 5.82 17.31 18.87
CA VAL A 137 5.39 18.39 17.99
C VAL A 137 3.88 18.39 17.75
N ASN A 138 3.12 17.60 18.52
CA ASN A 138 1.67 17.44 18.41
C ASN A 138 1.18 17.09 16.99
N ALA A 139 1.95 16.29 16.24
CA ALA A 139 1.56 15.85 14.91
C ALA A 139 0.56 14.69 15.01
N GLU A 140 -0.62 14.84 14.39
CA GLU A 140 -1.59 13.75 14.21
C GLU A 140 -1.35 12.96 12.91
N GLU A 141 -0.72 13.60 11.94
CA GLU A 141 -0.34 13.02 10.66
C GLU A 141 1.06 13.48 10.24
N PHE A 142 1.77 12.63 9.50
CA PHE A 142 3.10 12.92 8.99
C PHE A 142 3.34 12.24 7.65
N GLU A 143 3.90 12.99 6.70
CA GLU A 143 4.32 12.47 5.40
C GLU A 143 5.79 12.04 5.46
N VAL A 144 6.06 10.80 5.08
CA VAL A 144 7.41 10.24 4.98
C VAL A 144 7.86 10.33 3.52
N THR A 145 8.91 11.13 3.27
CA THR A 145 9.53 11.31 1.95
C THR A 145 10.90 10.64 1.88
N GLU A 146 11.55 10.61 0.71
CA GLU A 146 12.93 10.11 0.59
C GLU A 146 13.89 10.87 1.51
N GLU A 147 13.75 12.20 1.61
CA GLU A 147 14.58 13.04 2.49
C GLU A 147 14.48 12.61 3.96
N VAL A 148 13.28 12.24 4.40
CA VAL A 148 13.06 11.70 5.76
C VAL A 148 13.79 10.38 5.93
N LEU A 149 13.77 9.50 4.93
CA LEU A 149 14.36 8.17 5.01
C LEU A 149 15.89 8.17 4.86
N GLU A 150 16.44 9.13 4.13
CA GLU A 150 17.88 9.31 3.94
C GLU A 150 18.60 9.78 5.23
N ASP A 151 17.95 10.67 6.01
CA ASP A 151 18.46 11.15 7.30
C ASP A 151 17.34 11.16 8.37
N PRO A 152 16.86 9.99 8.85
CA PRO A 152 15.70 9.93 9.72
C PRO A 152 15.92 10.67 11.04
N LYS A 153 17.08 10.48 11.66
CA LYS A 153 17.39 11.11 12.96
C LYS A 153 17.59 12.61 12.81
N GLY A 154 18.39 13.04 11.83
CA GLY A 154 18.66 14.46 11.64
C GLY A 154 17.41 15.23 11.21
N TYR A 155 16.55 14.64 10.37
CA TYR A 155 15.27 15.25 9.99
C TYR A 155 14.37 15.45 11.21
N LEU A 156 14.21 14.40 12.04
CA LEU A 156 13.39 14.47 13.25
C LEU A 156 13.90 15.53 14.25
N ASP A 157 15.21 15.58 14.46
CA ASP A 157 15.85 16.58 15.33
C ASP A 157 15.60 18.01 14.83
N ARG A 158 15.72 18.25 13.52
CA ARG A 158 15.43 19.54 12.90
C ARG A 158 13.96 19.91 13.04
N LEU A 159 13.06 18.96 12.81
CA LEU A 159 11.61 19.14 12.96
C LEU A 159 11.26 19.60 14.36
N ILE A 160 11.71 18.86 15.39
CA ILE A 160 11.49 19.18 16.80
C ILE A 160 12.02 20.59 17.13
N LYS A 161 13.29 20.87 16.80
CA LYS A 161 13.91 22.19 17.07
C LYS A 161 13.11 23.32 16.43
N SER A 162 12.66 23.15 15.19
CA SER A 162 11.89 24.17 14.46
C SER A 162 10.54 24.46 15.10
N PHE A 163 9.87 23.43 15.65
CA PHE A 163 8.58 23.57 16.32
C PHE A 163 8.70 24.39 17.61
N TYR A 164 9.69 24.06 18.47
CA TYR A 164 9.90 24.78 19.72
C TYR A 164 10.43 26.21 19.52
N ALA A 165 11.23 26.45 18.48
CA ALA A 165 11.66 27.81 18.12
C ALA A 165 10.47 28.69 17.73
N LYS A 166 9.51 28.15 16.96
CA LYS A 166 8.27 28.85 16.57
C LYS A 166 7.32 29.06 17.74
N ALA A 167 7.20 28.10 18.65
CA ALA A 167 6.34 28.23 19.83
C ALA A 167 6.86 29.24 20.87
N SER A 168 8.16 29.58 20.80
CA SER A 168 8.81 30.55 21.70
C SER A 168 8.90 31.97 21.12
N SER A 169 8.38 32.18 19.90
CA SER A 169 8.32 33.47 19.20
C SER A 169 6.90 34.01 19.18
#